data_AF-A0A344LBA6-F1
#
_entry.id   AF-A0A344LBA6-F1
#
_cell.length_a   1.000
_cell.length_b   1.000
_cell.length_c   1.000
_cell.angle_alpha   90.00
_cell.angle_beta   90.00
_cell.angle_gamma   90.00
#
_symmetry.space_group_name_H-M   'P 1'
#
loop_
_entity.id
_entity.type
_entity.pdbx_description
1 polymer ?
#
loop_
_entity_poly.entity_id
_entity_poly.type
_entity_poly.pdbx_seq_one_letter_code
_entity_poly.pdbx_strand_id
1 'polypeptide(L)' 'MPSVNLDIGDAAELVELFQFVHDWLATEADHVDESLSSFVGNRAYDTRQLRNDLNRFTLLLGGSDGEVLFGPGSE' A
#
# COMPACT_ATOMS: atom_id res chain seq x y z
N MET A 1 3.36 -1.44 24.46
CA MET A 1 2.66 -1.50 23.16
C MET A 1 1.79 -2.74 23.18
N PRO A 2 0.53 -2.69 22.71
CA PRO A 2 -0.25 -3.91 22.54
C PRO A 2 0.50 -4.85 21.58
N SER A 3 0.51 -6.14 21.90
CA SER A 3 1.05 -7.16 20.99
C SER A 3 0.14 -7.25 19.78
N VAL A 4 0.71 -7.16 18.57
CA VAL A 4 -0.02 -7.49 17.34
C VAL A 4 -0.23 -9.01 17.35
N ASN A 5 -1.50 -9.43 17.35
CA ASN A 5 -1.89 -10.84 17.27
C ASN A 5 -2.37 -11.10 15.85
N LEU A 6 -1.52 -11.72 15.04
CA LEU A 6 -1.77 -11.96 13.63
C LEU A 6 -1.16 -13.32 13.30
N ASP A 7 -1.98 -14.27 12.86
CA ASP A 7 -1.46 -15.55 12.43
C ASP A 7 -1.03 -15.53 10.96
N ILE A 8 -0.53 -16.66 10.45
CA ILE A 8 -0.04 -16.77 9.07
C ILE A 8 -1.17 -16.61 8.06
N GLY A 9 -2.37 -17.12 8.37
CA GLY A 9 -3.55 -16.95 7.53
C GLY A 9 -3.98 -15.49 7.47
N ASP A 10 -4.07 -14.83 8.62
CA ASP A 10 -4.38 -13.39 8.70
C ASP A 10 -3.36 -12.55 7.90
N ALA A 11 -2.07 -12.90 7.98
CA ALA A 11 -1.01 -12.21 7.24
C ALA A 11 -1.19 -12.38 5.72
N ALA A 12 -1.53 -13.58 5.26
CA ALA A 12 -1.77 -13.85 3.85
C ALA A 12 -2.99 -13.08 3.32
N GLU A 13 -4.10 -13.08 4.06
CA GLU A 13 -5.30 -12.33 3.67
C GLU A 13 -5.04 -10.82 3.60
N LEU A 14 -4.25 -10.27 4.54
CA LEU A 14 -3.88 -8.86 4.49
C LEU A 14 -2.98 -8.53 3.30
N VAL A 15 -2.05 -9.41 2.95
CA VAL A 15 -1.23 -9.25 1.73
C VAL A 15 -2.12 -9.16 0.50
N GLU A 16 -3.08 -10.09 0.36
CA GLU A 16 -4.00 -10.09 -0.78
C GLU A 16 -4.87 -8.83 -0.81
N LEU A 17 -5.37 -8.39 0.34
CA LEU A 17 -6.15 -7.16 0.46
C LEU A 17 -5.32 -5.92 0.08
N PHE A 18 -4.08 -5.82 0.55
CA PHE A 18 -3.20 -4.69 0.22
C PHE A 18 -2.87 -4.65 -1.27
N GLN A 19 -2.61 -5.79 -1.90
CA GLN A 19 -2.41 -5.89 -3.34
C GLN A 19 -3.68 -5.48 -4.12
N PHE A 20 -4.84 -5.98 -3.71
CA PHE A 20 -6.12 -5.60 -4.31
C PHE A 20 -6.37 -4.09 -4.26
N VAL A 21 -6.17 -3.46 -3.09
CA VAL A 21 -6.31 -2.01 -2.94
C VAL A 21 -5.28 -1.28 -3.79
N HIS A 22 -4.01 -1.70 -3.76
CA HIS A 22 -2.95 -1.09 -4.57
C HIS A 22 -3.30 -1.06 -6.06
N ASP A 23 -3.81 -2.17 -6.60
CA ASP A 23 -4.14 -2.29 -8.02
C ASP A 23 -5.42 -1.53 -8.40
N TRP A 24 -6.39 -1.46 -7.47
CA TRP A 24 -7.56 -0.60 -7.64
C TRP A 24 -7.16 0.88 -7.70
N LEU A 25 -6.30 1.34 -6.78
CA LEU A 25 -5.77 2.71 -6.77
C LEU A 25 -5.01 3.04 -8.07
N ALA A 26 -4.32 2.05 -8.67
CA ALA A 26 -3.61 2.23 -9.92
C ALA A 26 -4.56 2.38 -11.13
N THR A 27 -5.72 1.73 -11.08
CA THR A 27 -6.70 1.73 -12.17
C THR A 27 -7.44 3.06 -12.29
N GLU A 28 -7.78 3.67 -11.14
CA GLU A 28 -8.59 4.90 -11.06
C GLU A 28 -7.76 6.10 -10.55
N ALA A 29 -6.48 6.17 -10.93
CA ALA A 29 -5.49 7.06 -10.30
C ALA A 29 -5.93 8.52 -10.22
N ASP A 30 -6.41 9.11 -11.33
CA ASP A 30 -6.80 10.53 -11.36
C ASP A 30 -8.02 10.81 -10.47
N HIS A 31 -9.03 9.94 -10.52
CA HIS A 31 -10.25 10.11 -9.74
C HIS A 31 -10.01 9.95 -8.24
N VAL A 32 -9.20 8.95 -7.87
CA VAL A 32 -8.88 8.65 -6.48
C VAL A 32 -7.95 9.72 -5.90
N ASP A 33 -6.99 10.25 -6.67
CA ASP A 33 -6.08 11.28 -6.17
C ASP A 33 -6.80 12.58 -5.82
N GLU A 34 -7.77 13.00 -6.64
CA GLU A 34 -8.62 14.16 -6.32
C GLU A 34 -9.44 13.93 -5.04
N SER A 35 -10.09 12.75 -4.95
CA SER A 35 -10.88 12.36 -3.78
C SER A 35 -10.03 12.32 -2.50
N LEU A 36 -8.82 11.73 -2.58
CA LEU A 36 -7.89 11.62 -1.46
C LEU A 36 -7.35 12.99 -1.05
N SER A 37 -6.97 13.84 -2.01
CA SER A 37 -6.52 15.21 -1.74
C SER A 37 -7.61 16.02 -1.03
N SER A 38 -8.87 15.85 -1.43
CA SER A 38 -10.02 16.47 -0.76
C SER A 38 -10.18 15.99 0.68
N PHE A 39 -10.03 14.68 0.91
CA PHE A 39 -10.12 14.07 2.24
C PHE A 39 -8.97 14.49 3.19
N VAL A 40 -7.72 14.47 2.70
CA VAL A 40 -6.52 14.79 3.49
C VAL A 40 -6.42 16.30 3.76
N GLY A 41 -6.96 17.13 2.86
CA GLY A 41 -6.94 18.59 2.98
C GLY A 41 -5.55 19.22 2.83
N ASN A 42 -4.54 18.45 2.43
CA ASN A 42 -3.20 18.92 2.11
C ASN A 42 -2.52 17.98 1.08
N ARG A 43 -1.47 18.46 0.41
CA ARG A 43 -0.74 17.70 -0.64
C ARG A 43 0.42 16.86 -0.12
N ALA A 44 0.57 16.68 1.19
CA ALA A 44 1.67 15.90 1.75
C ALA A 44 1.42 14.38 1.73
N TYR A 45 0.17 13.96 1.48
CA TYR A 45 -0.21 12.56 1.31
C TYR A 45 -1.01 12.38 0.01
N ASP A 46 -0.38 11.75 -1.00
CA ASP A 46 -0.96 11.46 -2.31
C ASP A 46 -1.11 9.95 -2.54
N THR A 47 -1.77 9.59 -3.65
CA THR A 47 -2.01 8.18 -4.01
C THR A 47 -0.73 7.38 -4.22
N ARG A 48 0.37 8.03 -4.63
CA ARG A 48 1.68 7.38 -4.77
C ARG A 48 2.24 6.96 -3.41
N GLN A 49 2.15 7.85 -2.41
CA GLN A 49 2.59 7.56 -1.04
C GLN A 49 1.75 6.46 -0.41
N LEU A 50 0.43 6.48 -0.60
CA LEU A 50 -0.45 5.39 -0.17
C LEU A 50 -0.08 4.04 -0.80
N ARG A 51 0.18 4.01 -2.11
CA ARG A 51 0.60 2.78 -2.81
C ARG A 51 1.96 2.28 -2.31
N ASN A 52 2.89 3.18 -2.00
CA ASN A 52 4.17 2.82 -1.40
C ASN A 52 4.00 2.21 0.01
N ASP A 53 3.10 2.76 0.83
CA ASP A 53 2.80 2.21 2.15
C ASP A 53 2.20 0.80 2.05
N LEU A 54 1.26 0.58 1.11
CA LEU A 54 0.70 -0.75 0.83
C LEU A 54 1.80 -1.75 0.44
N ASN A 55 2.68 -1.38 -0.50
CA ASN A 55 3.81 -2.23 -0.90
C ASN A 55 4.75 -2.55 0.28
N ARG A 56 5.02 -1.57 1.14
CA ARG A 56 5.84 -1.77 2.34
C ARG A 56 5.20 -2.76 3.32
N PHE A 57 3.89 -2.68 3.56
CA PHE A 57 3.22 -3.62 4.45
C PHE A 57 3.14 -5.03 3.84
N THR A 58 2.91 -5.14 2.53
CA THR A 58 3.01 -6.41 1.79
C THR A 58 4.38 -7.06 1.98
N LEU A 59 5.47 -6.29 1.88
CA LEU A 59 6.83 -6.78 2.15
C LEU A 59 7.00 -7.24 3.60
N LEU A 60 6.56 -6.43 4.58
CA LEU A 60 6.71 -6.76 6.00
C LEU A 60 5.96 -8.04 6.41
N LEU A 61 4.89 -8.38 5.69
CA LEU A 61 4.12 -9.60 5.87
C LEU A 61 4.65 -10.79 5.04
N GLY A 62 5.73 -10.61 4.28
CA GLY A 62 6.34 -11.66 3.44
C GLY A 62 5.62 -11.94 2.13
N GLY A 63 4.72 -11.05 1.69
CA GLY A 63 3.97 -11.17 0.44
C GLY A 63 4.71 -10.68 -0.82
N SER A 64 5.94 -10.20 -0.67
CA SER A 64 6.79 -9.72 -1.77
C SER A 64 8.26 -9.78 -1.38
N ASP A 65 9.15 -10.01 -2.35
CA ASP A 65 10.60 -9.95 -2.17
C ASP A 65 11.15 -8.51 -2.19
N GLY A 66 10.27 -7.49 -2.32
CA GLY A 66 10.64 -6.08 -2.24
C GLY A 66 11.20 -5.48 -3.53
N GLU A 67 11.17 -6.20 -4.65
CA GLU A 67 11.63 -5.71 -5.97
C GLU A 67 10.97 -4.37 -6.36
N VAL A 68 9.68 -4.19 -6.06
CA VAL A 68 8.94 -2.95 -6.34
C VAL A 68 9.44 -1.76 -5.50
N LEU A 69 10.02 -2.01 -4.32
CA LEU A 69 10.50 -0.96 -3.41
C LEU A 69 11.99 -0.65 -3.60
N PHE A 70 12.80 -1.65 -3.97
CA PHE A 70 14.26 -1.55 -4.02
C PHE A 70 14.87 -1.83 -5.40
N GLY A 71 14.04 -2.06 -6.42
CA GLY A 71 14.48 -2.33 -7.79
C GLY A 71 15.03 -1.08 -8.50
N PRO A 72 15.68 -1.24 -9.67
CA PRO A 72 16.42 -0.19 -10.37
C PRO A 72 15.56 0.94 -11.01
N GLY A 73 14.37 1.20 -10.49
CA GLY A 73 13.47 2.27 -10.92
C GLY A 73 12.72 2.96 -9.78
N SER A 74 13.15 2.77 -8.51
CA SER A 74 12.54 3.39 -7.33
C SER A 74 13.17 4.74 -6.93
N GLU A 75 14.01 5.33 -7.79
CA GLU A 75 14.59 6.69 -7.65
C GLU A 75 13.74 7.79 -8.29
#